data_AF-A0A4R9I914-F1
#
_entry.id   AF-A0A4R9I914-F1
#
_cell.length_a   1.000
_cell.length_b   1.000
_cell.length_c   1.000
_cell.angle_alpha   90.00
_cell.angle_beta   90.00
_cell.angle_gamma   90.00
#
_symmetry.space_group_name_H-M   'P 1'
#
loop_
_entity.id
_entity.type
_entity.pdbx_description
1 polymer ?
#
loop_
_entity_poly.entity_id
_entity_poly.type
_entity_poly.pdbx_seq_one_letter_code
_entity_poly.pdbx_strand_id
1 'polypeptide(L)'
;MRWNLFVSFLFSGWVFSCNQVNPRDELLFTLVSGLNPVTTSTAVSVTSSAKINVSGTSVLLKYGTPQNFGISLVKQPSANVTISLTFTSSKLQVNASNSPLTNVLTFNSGNYNVTQTVSLSSATQILESSTLSITSNSADTYYDNVSGNITINHRNSIIAYTGNSFIFKENVAAPNLTPTIQFSFTSCSVTPTLPTGLSLNTSTCIISGTPTTAQAGSTYTVTATNGTDSANQNLTIQVEPTVYKVFVTAATFNGNLQGAAANGPAGADLKCNADANKPATGTYKAMLTTDNGARRPCSSDNCGGGVSENTDWVFQSGRIYIRASDSASLLSPNSAGILPADGSGNFTTNPYYLNHSFDSGTTKEYWTGFAQSTNFWQTATAQPENSCSGWTTNATTSPTSNGGRVGSSSSTNYAALRNGSGRSCSTSYYLLCVEQ
;
A
#
# COMPACT_ATOMS: atom_id res chain seq x y z
N MET A 1 59.05 61.02 0.32
CA MET A 1 57.98 60.03 0.03
C MET A 1 56.77 60.33 0.89
N ARG A 2 55.80 61.01 0.30
CA ARG A 2 54.43 61.24 0.78
C ARG A 2 53.67 61.63 -0.50
N TRP A 3 52.63 60.89 -0.85
CA TRP A 3 51.71 61.28 -1.91
C TRP A 3 50.29 61.18 -1.37
N ASN A 4 49.67 62.35 -1.19
CA ASN A 4 48.22 62.52 -1.16
C ASN A 4 47.86 63.13 -2.52
N LEU A 5 46.93 62.55 -3.26
CA LEU A 5 46.08 63.31 -4.18
C LEU A 5 44.76 62.60 -4.47
N PHE A 6 43.73 63.43 -4.48
CA PHE A 6 42.31 63.21 -4.73
C PHE A 6 41.99 62.38 -5.99
N VAL A 7 40.95 61.54 -5.89
CA VAL A 7 40.19 61.06 -7.05
C VAL A 7 38.70 61.34 -6.83
N SER A 8 38.13 61.95 -7.87
CA SER A 8 36.79 62.49 -8.03
C SER A 8 35.74 61.38 -8.19
N PHE A 9 34.57 61.54 -7.56
CA PHE A 9 33.37 60.75 -7.88
C PHE A 9 32.32 61.67 -8.50
N LEU A 10 31.83 61.24 -9.67
CA LEU A 10 30.86 61.91 -10.53
C LEU A 10 29.53 62.17 -9.81
N PHE A 11 29.04 63.40 -9.97
CA PHE A 11 27.81 63.93 -9.42
C PHE A 11 26.55 63.42 -10.14
N SER A 12 25.53 63.22 -9.32
CA SER A 12 24.13 62.94 -9.59
C SER A 12 23.46 63.86 -10.60
N GLY A 13 22.84 63.28 -11.61
CA GLY A 13 21.79 63.91 -12.43
C GLY A 13 20.49 63.15 -12.28
N TRP A 14 19.60 63.58 -11.38
CA TRP A 14 18.18 63.27 -11.44
C TRP A 14 17.41 64.58 -11.34
N VAL A 15 16.74 64.90 -12.43
CA VAL A 15 15.86 66.05 -12.59
C VAL A 15 14.59 65.76 -11.78
N PHE A 16 14.37 66.47 -10.69
CA PHE A 16 13.05 66.49 -10.05
C PHE A 16 12.08 67.22 -10.98
N SER A 17 11.27 66.47 -11.74
CA SER A 17 10.04 67.02 -12.29
C SER A 17 9.00 67.05 -11.16
N CYS A 18 8.82 68.22 -10.55
CA CYS A 18 7.61 68.49 -9.77
C CYS A 18 6.43 68.59 -10.74
N ASN A 19 5.62 67.54 -10.83
CA ASN A 19 4.21 67.73 -11.17
C ASN A 19 3.48 68.00 -9.86
N GLN A 20 2.83 69.17 -9.75
CA GLN A 20 1.89 69.44 -8.67
C GLN A 20 0.80 68.36 -8.69
N VAL A 21 0.74 67.56 -7.63
CA VAL A 21 -0.40 66.67 -7.40
C VAL A 21 -1.49 67.49 -6.72
N ASN A 22 -2.65 67.52 -7.35
CA ASN A 22 -3.84 68.19 -6.88
C ASN A 22 -4.30 67.53 -5.55
N PRO A 23 -4.62 68.27 -4.47
CA PRO A 23 -4.94 67.69 -3.16
C PRO A 23 -6.32 66.98 -3.08
N ARG A 24 -6.89 66.59 -4.23
CA ARG A 24 -8.17 65.89 -4.34
C ARG A 24 -8.11 64.55 -5.07
N ASP A 25 -6.92 64.10 -5.47
CA ASP A 25 -6.80 62.77 -6.07
C ASP A 25 -6.61 61.72 -4.96
N GLU A 26 -7.66 60.93 -4.76
CA GLU A 26 -7.68 59.69 -3.99
C GLU A 26 -6.68 58.71 -4.61
N LEU A 27 -5.40 58.85 -4.25
CA LEU A 27 -4.35 58.00 -4.79
C LEU A 27 -4.30 56.63 -4.11
N LEU A 28 -4.67 55.66 -4.92
CA LEU A 28 -4.52 54.21 -4.84
C LEU A 28 -3.08 53.77 -4.51
N PHE A 29 -2.90 52.83 -3.57
CA PHE A 29 -1.59 52.20 -3.30
C PHE A 29 -1.67 50.67 -3.10
N THR A 30 -0.70 50.00 -3.72
CA THR A 30 -0.46 48.54 -3.81
C THR A 30 0.52 48.03 -2.73
N LEU A 31 0.33 46.76 -2.33
CA LEU A 31 1.03 46.00 -1.28
C LEU A 31 2.51 45.64 -1.55
N VAL A 32 3.28 45.51 -0.46
CA VAL A 32 4.55 44.78 -0.36
C VAL A 32 4.31 43.44 0.35
N SER A 33 4.67 42.33 -0.29
CA SER A 33 4.49 40.96 0.21
C SER A 33 5.67 40.47 1.05
N GLY A 34 5.37 39.70 2.11
CA GLY A 34 6.34 38.89 2.84
C GLY A 34 5.68 37.75 3.61
N LEU A 35 5.67 36.55 2.99
CA LEU A 35 5.60 35.15 3.50
C LEU A 35 4.66 34.23 2.67
N ASN A 36 5.13 33.88 1.46
CA ASN A 36 4.98 32.66 0.60
C ASN A 36 3.71 31.76 0.60
N PRO A 37 3.38 31.07 -0.54
CA PRO A 37 2.97 31.59 -1.85
C PRO A 37 1.66 30.92 -2.34
N VAL A 38 0.64 31.71 -2.70
CA VAL A 38 -0.34 31.30 -3.73
C VAL A 38 -0.58 32.52 -4.62
N THR A 39 -0.21 32.35 -5.88
CA THR A 39 -0.24 33.37 -6.93
C THR A 39 -1.67 33.57 -7.43
N THR A 40 -2.46 34.39 -6.76
CA THR A 40 -3.50 35.23 -7.40
C THR A 40 -3.77 36.43 -6.50
N SER A 41 -3.25 37.57 -6.95
CA SER A 41 -3.37 38.89 -6.34
C SER A 41 -4.77 39.47 -6.59
N THR A 42 -5.51 39.79 -5.53
CA THR A 42 -6.58 40.79 -5.57
C THR A 42 -6.69 41.46 -4.20
N ALA A 43 -6.00 42.58 -4.01
CA ALA A 43 -6.35 43.54 -2.96
C ALA A 43 -7.43 44.45 -3.51
N VAL A 44 -8.64 44.42 -2.94
CA VAL A 44 -9.73 45.33 -3.31
C VAL A 44 -10.54 45.74 -2.08
N SER A 45 -10.95 47.01 -2.15
CA SER A 45 -11.78 47.80 -1.26
C SER A 45 -12.96 47.08 -0.63
N VAL A 46 -13.13 47.30 0.67
CA VAL A 46 -14.47 47.34 1.27
C VAL A 46 -15.20 48.53 0.67
N THR A 47 -16.15 48.30 -0.22
CA THR A 47 -17.23 49.28 -0.45
C THR A 47 -17.99 49.36 0.88
N SER A 48 -17.94 50.40 1.70
CA SER A 48 -17.90 51.84 1.42
C SER A 48 -16.90 52.57 2.32
N SER A 49 -16.26 53.58 1.74
CA SER A 49 -15.24 54.48 2.30
C SER A 49 -13.84 53.87 2.32
N ALA A 50 -12.95 54.42 1.49
CA ALA A 50 -11.54 54.07 1.33
C ALA A 50 -10.68 54.33 2.59
N LYS A 51 -11.15 53.95 3.78
CA LYS A 51 -10.66 54.38 5.10
C LYS A 51 -9.99 53.25 5.90
N ILE A 52 -10.46 52.01 5.77
CA ILE A 52 -9.89 50.84 6.45
C ILE A 52 -9.32 49.90 5.40
N ASN A 53 -8.07 49.46 5.59
CA ASN A 53 -7.41 48.52 4.71
C ASN A 53 -7.45 47.10 5.29
N VAL A 54 -7.69 46.12 4.42
CA VAL A 54 -7.82 44.71 4.77
C VAL A 54 -7.04 43.83 3.80
N SER A 55 -6.57 42.66 4.25
CA SER A 55 -5.73 41.77 3.45
C SER A 55 -6.46 40.99 2.33
N GLY A 56 -7.79 41.08 2.20
CA GLY A 56 -8.54 40.40 1.12
C GLY A 56 -10.05 40.70 1.10
N THR A 57 -10.69 40.45 -0.04
CA THR A 57 -12.14 40.63 -0.27
C THR A 57 -12.99 39.45 0.17
N SER A 58 -12.37 38.27 0.28
CA SER A 58 -12.95 37.09 0.90
C SER A 58 -11.85 36.26 1.54
N VAL A 59 -12.19 35.48 2.57
CA VAL A 59 -11.25 34.57 3.24
C VAL A 59 -11.76 33.15 3.12
N LEU A 60 -10.87 32.23 2.72
CA LEU A 60 -11.16 30.79 2.69
C LEU A 60 -10.66 30.15 3.99
N LEU A 61 -11.57 29.61 4.79
CA LEU A 61 -11.23 28.89 6.02
C LEU A 61 -11.49 27.39 5.83
N LYS A 62 -10.44 26.58 6.02
CA LYS A 62 -10.59 25.13 6.16
C LYS A 62 -10.84 24.80 7.64
N TYR A 63 -11.77 23.89 7.90
CA TYR A 63 -12.07 23.45 9.26
C TYR A 63 -10.79 22.95 9.98
N GLY A 64 -10.58 23.40 11.21
CA GLY A 64 -9.41 23.03 12.02
C GLY A 64 -8.11 23.78 11.71
N THR A 65 -8.05 24.63 10.68
CA THR A 65 -6.86 25.44 10.36
C THR A 65 -7.19 26.94 10.41
N PRO A 66 -6.88 27.63 11.53
CA PRO A 66 -7.03 29.08 11.61
C PRO A 66 -6.15 29.82 10.60
N GLN A 67 -6.63 30.97 10.12
CA GLN A 67 -5.93 31.85 9.18
C GLN A 67 -5.83 33.25 9.78
N ASN A 68 -4.73 33.95 9.52
CA ASN A 68 -4.56 35.32 9.99
C ASN A 68 -5.13 36.33 8.99
N PHE A 69 -5.87 37.31 9.49
CA PHE A 69 -6.48 38.38 8.72
C PHE A 69 -5.99 39.73 9.22
N GLY A 70 -5.42 40.54 8.32
CA GLY A 70 -4.76 41.80 8.65
C GLY A 70 -5.67 43.02 8.45
N ILE A 71 -5.60 43.98 9.38
CA ILE A 71 -6.32 45.26 9.36
C ILE A 71 -5.32 46.40 9.63
N SER A 72 -5.45 47.50 8.89
CA SER A 72 -4.74 48.78 9.14
C SER A 72 -5.59 49.97 8.73
N LEU A 73 -5.20 51.18 9.16
CA LEU A 73 -5.84 52.43 8.77
C LEU A 73 -5.06 53.11 7.64
N VAL A 74 -5.79 53.78 6.74
CA VAL A 74 -5.17 54.44 5.56
C VAL A 74 -4.53 55.80 5.86
N LYS A 75 -4.97 56.45 6.93
CA LYS A 75 -4.60 57.83 7.31
C LYS A 75 -4.37 57.90 8.82
N GLN A 76 -3.40 58.72 9.24
CA GLN A 76 -3.16 58.96 10.66
C GLN A 76 -4.42 59.53 11.34
N PRO A 77 -4.95 58.90 12.40
CA PRO A 77 -6.17 59.35 13.05
C PRO A 77 -5.89 60.47 14.06
N SER A 78 -6.83 61.39 14.23
CA SER A 78 -6.75 62.47 15.24
C SER A 78 -7.21 62.06 16.64
N ALA A 79 -7.81 60.87 16.77
CA ALA A 79 -8.20 60.23 18.03
C ALA A 79 -8.04 58.72 17.90
N ASN A 80 -8.04 57.98 19.02
CA ASN A 80 -7.96 56.52 18.96
C ASN A 80 -9.15 55.94 18.16
N VAL A 81 -8.87 54.94 17.34
CA VAL A 81 -9.86 54.21 16.54
C VAL A 81 -9.92 52.79 17.06
N THR A 82 -11.09 52.36 17.55
CA THR A 82 -11.29 50.97 17.96
C THR A 82 -12.03 50.21 16.86
N ILE A 83 -11.64 48.95 16.63
CA ILE A 83 -12.29 48.06 15.66
C ILE A 83 -13.11 47.03 16.41
N SER A 84 -14.39 46.89 16.06
CA SER A 84 -15.28 45.83 16.52
C SER A 84 -15.65 44.91 15.37
N LEU A 85 -15.83 43.64 15.66
CA LEU A 85 -16.10 42.58 14.69
C LEU A 85 -17.41 41.88 15.03
N THR A 86 -18.25 41.64 14.03
CA THR A 86 -19.54 40.95 14.19
C THR A 86 -19.71 39.90 13.11
N PHE A 87 -20.18 38.72 13.49
CA PHE A 87 -20.38 37.57 12.61
C PHE A 87 -21.47 36.62 13.17
N THR A 88 -21.87 35.62 12.38
CA THR A 88 -22.82 34.59 12.83
C THR A 88 -22.11 33.62 13.78
N SER A 89 -22.59 33.53 15.03
CA SER A 89 -21.87 32.91 16.15
C SER A 89 -21.69 31.39 16.09
N SER A 90 -22.26 30.69 15.10
CA SER A 90 -22.15 29.22 14.97
C SER A 90 -21.11 28.72 13.97
N LYS A 91 -20.60 29.56 13.07
CA LYS A 91 -19.80 29.10 11.91
C LYS A 91 -18.37 29.64 11.88
N LEU A 92 -18.17 30.84 12.42
CA LEU A 92 -16.89 31.55 12.44
C LEU A 92 -16.51 31.83 13.88
N GLN A 93 -15.22 31.77 14.19
CA GLN A 93 -14.65 32.33 15.40
C GLN A 93 -13.53 33.29 15.04
N VAL A 94 -13.32 34.29 15.88
CA VAL A 94 -12.22 35.23 15.77
C VAL A 94 -11.45 35.22 17.08
N ASN A 95 -10.14 34.97 17.03
CA ASN A 95 -9.28 34.76 18.19
C ASN A 95 -9.89 33.74 19.16
N ALA A 96 -10.37 32.61 18.63
CA ALA A 96 -11.09 31.56 19.36
C ALA A 96 -12.35 32.03 20.13
N SER A 97 -12.89 33.20 19.79
CA SER A 97 -14.05 33.81 20.45
C SER A 97 -15.24 33.94 19.49
N ASN A 98 -16.45 33.93 20.05
CA ASN A 98 -17.70 34.04 19.30
C ASN A 98 -18.17 35.51 19.23
N SER A 99 -18.99 35.84 18.24
CA SER A 99 -19.54 37.19 18.02
C SER A 99 -20.63 37.56 19.03
N PRO A 100 -20.82 38.86 19.34
CA PRO A 100 -20.05 40.02 18.85
C PRO A 100 -18.76 40.24 19.64
N LEU A 101 -17.72 40.76 18.98
CA LEU A 101 -16.45 41.13 19.62
C LEU A 101 -16.23 42.64 19.52
N THR A 102 -16.18 43.32 20.65
CA THR A 102 -16.00 44.77 20.73
C THR A 102 -14.55 45.14 21.01
N ASN A 103 -14.05 46.23 20.41
CA ASN A 103 -12.71 46.77 20.64
C ASN A 103 -11.59 45.73 20.47
N VAL A 104 -11.71 44.88 19.44
CA VAL A 104 -10.77 43.80 19.11
C VAL A 104 -9.37 44.34 18.78
N LEU A 105 -9.31 45.47 18.06
CA LEU A 105 -8.07 46.17 17.74
C LEU A 105 -8.21 47.64 18.11
N THR A 106 -7.09 48.28 18.46
CA THR A 106 -7.03 49.73 18.69
C THR A 106 -5.87 50.32 17.89
N PHE A 107 -6.18 51.35 17.12
CA PHE A 107 -5.22 52.14 16.36
C PHE A 107 -5.14 53.57 16.94
N ASN A 108 -3.94 54.10 16.99
CA ASN A 108 -3.60 55.44 17.42
C ASN A 108 -2.62 56.07 16.42
N SER A 109 -2.24 57.33 16.65
CA SER A 109 -1.38 58.09 15.76
C SER A 109 0.01 57.47 15.51
N GLY A 110 0.47 56.57 16.39
CA GLY A 110 1.77 55.89 16.30
C GLY A 110 1.75 54.51 15.65
N ASN A 111 0.60 53.85 15.51
CA ASN A 111 0.50 52.49 14.95
C ASN A 111 -0.54 52.33 13.83
N TYR A 112 -1.20 53.40 13.40
CA TYR A 112 -2.32 53.35 12.45
C TYR A 112 -2.02 52.62 11.13
N ASN A 113 -0.80 52.75 10.62
CA ASN A 113 -0.36 52.14 9.35
C ASN A 113 0.30 50.77 9.52
N VAL A 114 0.44 50.28 10.75
CA VAL A 114 0.98 48.95 11.02
C VAL A 114 -0.15 47.94 10.93
N THR A 115 0.00 46.91 10.10
CA THR A 115 -0.99 45.84 9.99
C THR A 115 -1.07 45.06 11.30
N GLN A 116 -2.24 45.08 11.92
CA GLN A 116 -2.57 44.25 13.09
C GLN A 116 -3.42 43.07 12.63
N THR A 117 -3.21 41.89 13.23
CA THR A 117 -3.84 40.65 12.79
C THR A 117 -4.88 40.13 13.78
N VAL A 118 -5.94 39.52 13.25
CA VAL A 118 -6.87 38.65 13.98
C VAL A 118 -6.83 37.25 13.40
N SER A 119 -6.97 36.23 14.24
CA SER A 119 -7.03 34.83 13.81
C SER A 119 -8.48 34.43 13.53
N LEU A 120 -8.79 34.01 12.32
CA LEU A 120 -10.11 33.54 11.90
C LEU A 120 -10.11 32.01 11.84
N SER A 121 -11.09 31.36 12.44
CA SER A 121 -11.25 29.90 12.38
C SER A 121 -12.68 29.48 12.02
N SER A 122 -12.79 28.45 11.17
CA SER A 122 -14.09 27.84 10.86
C SER A 122 -14.52 26.92 12.00
N ALA A 123 -15.72 27.12 12.53
CA ALA A 123 -16.38 26.24 13.49
C ALA A 123 -17.31 25.22 12.83
N THR A 124 -17.43 25.25 11.49
CA THR A 124 -18.28 24.33 10.71
C THR A 124 -17.47 23.44 9.77
N GLN A 125 -17.96 22.21 9.60
CA GLN A 125 -17.49 21.21 8.63
C GLN A 125 -18.39 21.14 7.39
N ILE A 126 -19.30 22.09 7.21
CA ILE A 126 -20.20 22.16 6.05
C ILE A 126 -19.69 23.25 5.11
N LEU A 127 -19.78 23.01 3.80
CA LEU A 127 -19.46 24.01 2.78
C LEU A 127 -20.53 25.11 2.78
N GLU A 128 -20.20 26.25 3.37
CA GLU A 128 -21.09 27.40 3.53
C GLU A 128 -20.30 28.72 3.58
N SER A 129 -20.98 29.87 3.62
CA SER A 129 -20.36 31.18 3.83
C SER A 129 -20.86 31.87 5.09
N SER A 130 -19.98 32.62 5.75
CA SER A 130 -20.30 33.60 6.79
C SER A 130 -20.00 35.02 6.31
N THR A 131 -20.55 36.02 6.98
CA THR A 131 -20.17 37.43 6.78
C THR A 131 -19.45 37.92 8.04
N LEU A 132 -18.27 38.50 7.87
CA LEU A 132 -17.54 39.23 8.89
C LEU A 132 -17.77 40.73 8.68
N SER A 133 -18.52 41.35 9.59
CA SER A 133 -18.71 42.79 9.63
C SER A 133 -17.63 43.42 10.50
N ILE A 134 -16.99 44.47 9.97
CA ILE A 134 -15.95 45.25 10.61
C ILE A 134 -16.51 46.66 10.81
N THR A 135 -16.51 47.15 12.04
CA THR A 135 -16.99 48.50 12.37
C THR A 135 -15.94 49.22 13.19
N SER A 136 -15.61 50.45 12.83
CA SER A 136 -14.76 51.33 13.64
C SER A 136 -15.57 52.33 14.45
N ASN A 137 -15.04 52.69 15.61
CA ASN A 137 -15.58 53.74 16.48
C ASN A 137 -14.45 54.70 16.88
N SER A 138 -14.66 56.00 16.73
CA SER A 138 -13.64 57.01 17.07
C SER A 138 -14.25 58.39 17.26
N ALA A 139 -13.60 59.23 18.05
CA ALA A 139 -13.90 60.67 18.06
C ALA A 139 -13.36 61.39 16.80
N ASP A 140 -12.47 60.74 16.04
CA ASP A 140 -12.09 61.21 14.71
C ASP A 140 -13.24 60.92 13.74
N THR A 141 -13.94 61.97 13.31
CA THR A 141 -15.05 61.89 12.35
C THR A 141 -14.68 61.20 11.03
N TYR A 142 -13.39 61.13 10.68
CA TYR A 142 -12.95 60.36 9.53
C TYR A 142 -13.15 58.87 9.77
N TYR A 143 -12.93 58.36 10.98
CA TYR A 143 -13.04 56.94 11.34
C TYR A 143 -14.27 56.58 12.17
N ASP A 144 -15.10 57.55 12.53
CA ASP A 144 -16.31 57.29 13.29
C ASP A 144 -17.35 56.52 12.46
N ASN A 145 -17.90 55.45 13.05
CA ASN A 145 -18.95 54.61 12.47
C ASN A 145 -18.68 54.11 11.03
N VAL A 146 -17.40 53.94 10.66
CA VAL A 146 -17.06 53.32 9.36
C VAL A 146 -17.29 51.83 9.47
N SER A 147 -18.03 51.26 8.52
CA SER A 147 -18.28 49.82 8.49
C SER A 147 -18.10 49.23 7.10
N GLY A 148 -17.77 47.94 7.09
CA GLY A 148 -17.66 47.13 5.89
C GLY A 148 -17.86 45.66 6.20
N ASN A 149 -18.15 44.87 5.17
CA ASN A 149 -18.36 43.44 5.29
C ASN A 149 -17.41 42.66 4.38
N ILE A 150 -17.08 41.44 4.82
CA ILE A 150 -16.24 40.51 4.08
C ILE A 150 -16.90 39.14 4.13
N THR A 151 -16.95 38.46 2.98
CA THR A 151 -17.44 37.08 2.90
C THR A 151 -16.35 36.11 3.34
N ILE A 152 -16.68 35.21 4.24
CA ILE A 152 -15.83 34.12 4.72
C ILE A 152 -16.38 32.81 4.18
N ASN A 153 -15.63 32.14 3.31
CA ASN A 153 -16.01 30.84 2.75
C ASN A 153 -15.45 29.73 3.65
N HIS A 154 -16.32 28.86 4.15
CA HIS A 154 -15.95 27.71 4.97
C HIS A 154 -15.84 26.48 4.08
N ARG A 155 -14.71 25.78 4.12
CA ARG A 155 -14.50 24.52 3.41
C ARG A 155 -14.26 23.35 4.36
N ASN A 156 -14.84 22.23 3.98
CA ASN A 156 -14.51 20.92 4.50
C ASN A 156 -14.09 20.04 3.33
N SER A 157 -12.95 19.36 3.45
CA SER A 157 -12.44 18.46 2.41
C SER A 157 -11.97 17.20 3.11
N ILE A 158 -12.86 16.22 3.20
CA ILE A 158 -12.60 14.95 3.88
C ILE A 158 -12.78 13.82 2.88
N ILE A 159 -11.84 12.88 2.93
CA ILE A 159 -11.95 11.52 2.39
C ILE A 159 -11.63 10.55 3.54
N ALA A 160 -12.49 9.56 3.74
CA ALA A 160 -12.39 8.61 4.84
C ALA A 160 -12.83 7.20 4.40
N TYR A 161 -11.90 6.28 4.21
CA TYR A 161 -12.11 4.84 4.14
C TYR A 161 -12.37 4.29 5.55
N THR A 162 -13.21 3.25 5.63
CA THR A 162 -13.41 2.47 6.85
C THR A 162 -12.18 1.61 7.10
N GLY A 163 -11.31 2.07 8.00
CA GLY A 163 -10.01 1.44 8.29
C GLY A 163 -8.84 2.12 7.56
N ASN A 164 -7.62 1.80 7.99
CA ASN A 164 -6.38 2.35 7.45
C ASN A 164 -5.31 1.27 7.19
N SER A 165 -5.62 -0.01 7.44
CA SER A 165 -4.73 -1.14 7.19
C SER A 165 -5.55 -2.30 6.66
N PHE A 166 -5.14 -2.83 5.51
CA PHE A 166 -5.85 -3.89 4.79
C PHE A 166 -4.87 -5.01 4.44
N ILE A 167 -5.30 -6.24 4.70
CA ILE A 167 -4.59 -7.45 4.29
C ILE A 167 -5.49 -8.15 3.28
N PHE A 168 -4.99 -8.29 2.06
CA PHE A 168 -5.63 -9.05 0.99
C PHE A 168 -4.87 -10.34 0.74
N LYS A 169 -5.54 -11.29 0.08
CA LYS A 169 -4.93 -12.53 -0.36
C LYS A 169 -4.74 -12.51 -1.87
N GLU A 170 -3.54 -12.87 -2.30
CA GLU A 170 -3.20 -13.01 -3.72
C GLU A 170 -4.19 -13.94 -4.44
N ASN A 171 -4.52 -13.60 -5.68
CA ASN A 171 -5.46 -14.32 -6.55
C ASN A 171 -6.89 -14.48 -5.98
N VAL A 172 -7.25 -13.72 -4.94
CA VAL A 172 -8.60 -13.66 -4.38
C VAL A 172 -9.15 -12.25 -4.55
N ALA A 173 -10.38 -12.13 -5.05
CA ALA A 173 -11.03 -10.83 -5.22
C ALA A 173 -11.08 -10.06 -3.89
N ALA A 174 -10.54 -8.85 -3.87
CA ALA A 174 -10.54 -8.00 -2.70
C ALA A 174 -11.93 -7.38 -2.50
N PRO A 175 -12.39 -7.23 -1.24
CA PRO A 175 -13.55 -6.39 -0.94
C PRO A 175 -13.33 -4.96 -1.44
N ASN A 176 -14.39 -4.32 -1.95
CA ASN A 176 -14.31 -2.94 -2.41
C ASN A 176 -14.07 -2.00 -1.22
N LEU A 177 -12.98 -1.24 -1.25
CA LEU A 177 -12.75 -0.17 -0.30
C LEU A 177 -13.51 1.07 -0.76
N THR A 178 -14.58 1.41 -0.05
CA THR A 178 -15.45 2.54 -0.38
C THR A 178 -15.21 3.69 0.60
N PRO A 179 -14.78 4.88 0.14
CA PRO A 179 -14.59 6.02 1.01
C PRO A 179 -15.89 6.79 1.24
N THR A 180 -15.98 7.44 2.39
CA THR A 180 -16.89 8.55 2.65
C THR A 180 -16.18 9.84 2.26
N ILE A 181 -16.79 10.63 1.37
CA ILE A 181 -16.24 11.90 0.89
C ILE A 181 -17.22 13.03 1.22
N GLN A 182 -16.76 14.05 1.92
CA GLN A 182 -17.61 15.15 2.40
C GLN A 182 -17.31 16.48 1.69
N PHE A 183 -17.18 16.42 0.36
CA PHE A 183 -17.10 17.58 -0.53
C PHE A 183 -17.31 17.17 -1.99
N SER A 184 -17.62 18.12 -2.87
CA SER A 184 -17.67 17.86 -4.31
C SER A 184 -16.25 17.75 -4.87
N PHE A 185 -15.96 16.64 -5.54
CA PHE A 185 -14.68 16.33 -6.17
C PHE A 185 -14.89 15.95 -7.65
N THR A 186 -13.84 16.08 -8.45
CA THR A 186 -13.85 15.74 -9.89
C THR A 186 -13.02 14.49 -10.19
N SER A 187 -11.99 14.22 -9.38
CA SER A 187 -11.09 13.10 -9.61
C SER A 187 -10.39 12.62 -8.34
N CYS A 188 -9.99 11.36 -8.35
CA CYS A 188 -9.17 10.73 -7.33
C CYS A 188 -7.87 10.19 -7.92
N SER A 189 -6.81 10.17 -7.11
CA SER A 189 -5.51 9.58 -7.43
C SER A 189 -4.96 8.80 -6.25
N VAL A 190 -4.03 7.87 -6.50
CA VAL A 190 -3.33 7.12 -5.45
C VAL A 190 -1.83 7.07 -5.75
N THR A 191 -1.01 7.24 -4.72
CA THR A 191 0.47 7.17 -4.82
C THR A 191 1.06 6.44 -3.61
N PRO A 192 1.97 5.46 -3.79
CA PRO A 192 2.48 4.93 -5.06
C PRO A 192 1.41 4.09 -5.81
N THR A 193 1.76 3.50 -6.97
CA THR A 193 0.86 2.63 -7.73
C THR A 193 0.41 1.45 -6.87
N LEU A 194 -0.90 1.17 -6.87
CA LEU A 194 -1.49 0.06 -6.13
C LEU A 194 -0.87 -1.30 -6.54
N PRO A 195 -0.97 -2.32 -5.66
CA PRO A 195 -0.51 -3.68 -5.98
C PRO A 195 -1.11 -4.18 -7.29
N THR A 196 -0.34 -4.91 -8.09
CA THR A 196 -0.79 -5.40 -9.40
C THR A 196 -2.12 -6.14 -9.28
N GLY A 197 -3.12 -5.70 -10.05
CA GLY A 197 -4.48 -6.26 -10.05
C GLY A 197 -5.48 -5.52 -9.14
N LEU A 198 -5.02 -4.58 -8.30
CA LEU A 198 -5.87 -3.58 -7.66
C LEU A 198 -5.87 -2.28 -8.47
N SER A 199 -7.00 -1.57 -8.44
CA SER A 199 -7.18 -0.31 -9.15
C SER A 199 -8.02 0.66 -8.33
N LEU A 200 -7.75 1.95 -8.51
CA LEU A 200 -8.58 3.04 -8.00
C LEU A 200 -9.51 3.50 -9.13
N ASN A 201 -10.81 3.50 -8.88
CA ASN A 201 -11.75 4.21 -9.74
C ASN A 201 -11.60 5.72 -9.48
N THR A 202 -11.12 6.46 -10.48
CA THR A 202 -10.80 7.89 -10.34
C THR A 202 -12.03 8.78 -10.19
N SER A 203 -13.23 8.30 -10.49
CA SER A 203 -14.47 9.08 -10.35
C SER A 203 -15.20 8.81 -9.03
N THR A 204 -14.97 7.67 -8.39
CA THR A 204 -15.65 7.29 -7.13
C THR A 204 -14.71 7.14 -5.94
N CYS A 205 -13.40 7.21 -6.18
CA CYS A 205 -12.35 6.84 -5.23
C CYS A 205 -12.47 5.40 -4.69
N ILE A 206 -13.23 4.49 -5.32
CA ILE A 206 -13.32 3.10 -4.84
C ILE A 206 -12.04 2.35 -5.24
N ILE A 207 -11.43 1.63 -4.29
CA ILE A 207 -10.34 0.68 -4.59
C ILE A 207 -10.92 -0.72 -4.68
N SER A 208 -10.66 -1.41 -5.79
CA SER A 208 -11.18 -2.76 -6.06
C SER A 208 -10.26 -3.55 -6.99
N GLY A 209 -10.45 -4.86 -7.03
CA GLY A 209 -9.76 -5.76 -7.97
C GLY A 209 -9.35 -7.08 -7.32
N THR A 210 -8.44 -7.79 -7.99
CA THR A 210 -7.87 -9.05 -7.52
C THR A 210 -6.35 -8.92 -7.55
N PRO A 211 -5.67 -8.79 -6.41
CA PRO A 211 -4.21 -8.67 -6.40
C PRO A 211 -3.57 -9.96 -6.91
N THR A 212 -2.51 -9.83 -7.73
CA THR A 212 -1.86 -10.96 -8.44
C THR A 212 -0.41 -11.20 -8.02
N THR A 213 0.10 -10.38 -7.11
CA THR A 213 1.47 -10.50 -6.61
C THR A 213 1.47 -10.20 -5.13
N ALA A 214 2.00 -11.14 -4.34
CA ALA A 214 2.25 -10.94 -2.93
C ALA A 214 3.22 -9.77 -2.67
N GLN A 215 2.97 -9.01 -1.61
CA GLN A 215 3.83 -7.91 -1.20
C GLN A 215 3.68 -7.59 0.28
N ALA A 216 4.76 -7.11 0.89
CA ALA A 216 4.72 -6.57 2.25
C ALA A 216 3.81 -5.34 2.35
N GLY A 217 3.30 -5.08 3.55
CA GLY A 217 2.48 -3.91 3.84
C GLY A 217 3.18 -2.61 3.42
N SER A 218 2.56 -1.90 2.48
CA SER A 218 3.05 -0.62 1.97
C SER A 218 2.00 0.47 2.15
N THR A 219 2.44 1.70 2.39
CA THR A 219 1.53 2.85 2.58
C THR A 219 1.21 3.52 1.26
N TYR A 220 -0.07 3.76 1.02
CA TYR A 220 -0.64 4.42 -0.15
C TYR A 220 -1.42 5.65 0.28
N THR A 221 -1.17 6.78 -0.35
CA THR A 221 -1.94 8.00 -0.16
C THR A 221 -2.98 8.11 -1.26
N VAL A 222 -4.25 8.03 -0.88
CA VAL A 222 -5.37 8.34 -1.78
C VAL A 222 -5.71 9.82 -1.63
N THR A 223 -5.86 10.51 -2.75
CA THR A 223 -6.22 11.94 -2.81
C THR A 223 -7.47 12.11 -3.65
N ALA A 224 -8.48 12.79 -3.11
CA ALA A 224 -9.63 13.30 -3.87
C ALA A 224 -9.45 14.80 -4.10
N THR A 225 -9.78 15.30 -5.29
CA THR A 225 -9.66 16.73 -5.63
C THR A 225 -10.75 17.22 -6.59
N ASN A 226 -11.09 18.50 -6.51
CA ASN A 226 -11.89 19.23 -7.51
C ASN A 226 -11.04 20.24 -8.34
N GLY A 227 -9.71 20.14 -8.27
CA GLY A 227 -8.77 21.07 -8.90
C GLY A 227 -8.42 22.29 -8.03
N THR A 228 -9.27 22.67 -7.06
CA THR A 228 -8.98 23.77 -6.12
C THR A 228 -8.76 23.25 -4.70
N ASP A 229 -9.56 22.28 -4.27
CA ASP A 229 -9.46 21.60 -2.99
C ASP A 229 -8.96 20.18 -3.16
N SER A 230 -8.33 19.68 -2.11
CA SER A 230 -7.93 18.29 -2.01
C SER A 230 -8.09 17.77 -0.59
N ALA A 231 -8.49 16.51 -0.47
CA ALA A 231 -8.45 15.73 0.76
C ALA A 231 -7.60 14.47 0.50
N ASN A 232 -6.87 14.00 1.50
CA ASN A 232 -6.10 12.77 1.39
C ASN A 232 -6.27 11.84 2.59
N GLN A 233 -6.01 10.56 2.37
CA GLN A 233 -5.92 9.56 3.42
C GLN A 233 -4.85 8.53 3.09
N ASN A 234 -4.11 8.13 4.12
CA ASN A 234 -3.12 7.06 4.04
C ASN A 234 -3.76 5.72 4.37
N LEU A 235 -3.52 4.72 3.53
CA LEU A 235 -3.93 3.33 3.69
C LEU A 235 -2.70 2.44 3.61
N THR A 236 -2.56 1.49 4.52
CA THR A 236 -1.56 0.43 4.41
C THR A 236 -2.20 -0.79 3.74
N ILE A 237 -1.60 -1.30 2.67
CA ILE A 237 -2.09 -2.50 1.98
C ILE A 237 -0.98 -3.55 1.94
N GLN A 238 -1.29 -4.74 2.48
CA GLN A 238 -0.48 -5.95 2.40
C GLN A 238 -1.20 -6.98 1.52
N VAL A 239 -0.44 -7.72 0.70
CA VAL A 239 -0.96 -8.85 -0.06
C VAL A 239 -0.23 -10.11 0.39
N GLU A 240 -0.95 -11.01 1.06
CA GLU A 240 -0.44 -12.31 1.46
C GLU A 240 -0.40 -13.27 0.27
N PRO A 241 0.69 -14.07 0.13
CA PRO A 241 0.80 -15.02 -0.96
C PRO A 241 -0.23 -16.13 -0.86
N THR A 242 -0.59 -16.70 -2.01
CA THR A 242 -1.30 -17.97 -2.04
C THR A 242 -0.35 -19.11 -1.67
N VAL A 243 -0.76 -19.92 -0.69
CA VAL A 243 -0.02 -21.08 -0.23
C VAL A 243 -0.77 -22.37 -0.53
N TYR A 244 -0.01 -23.44 -0.78
CA TYR A 244 -0.49 -24.76 -1.14
C TYR A 244 -0.05 -25.78 -0.09
N LYS A 245 -0.91 -26.70 0.28
CA LYS A 245 -0.67 -27.61 1.39
C LYS A 245 -0.01 -28.91 0.92
N VAL A 246 0.88 -29.41 1.75
CA VAL A 246 1.46 -30.75 1.63
C VAL A 246 1.20 -31.50 2.92
N PHE A 247 0.81 -32.77 2.82
CA PHE A 247 0.62 -33.63 3.98
C PHE A 247 1.12 -35.04 3.71
N VAL A 248 1.46 -35.76 4.78
CA VAL A 248 1.70 -37.20 4.74
C VAL A 248 0.42 -37.91 5.16
N THR A 249 0.01 -38.94 4.42
CA THR A 249 -1.23 -39.68 4.69
C THR A 249 -1.29 -40.22 6.12
N ALA A 250 -2.49 -40.40 6.65
CA ALA A 250 -2.72 -41.14 7.89
C ALA A 250 -2.60 -42.64 7.65
N ALA A 251 -3.09 -43.13 6.52
CA ALA A 251 -3.02 -44.52 6.13
C ALA A 251 -1.69 -44.88 5.46
N THR A 252 -1.34 -46.17 5.51
CA THR A 252 -0.22 -46.75 4.76
C THR A 252 -0.73 -47.70 3.68
N PHE A 253 0.06 -47.86 2.61
CA PHE A 253 -0.30 -48.60 1.42
C PHE A 253 0.89 -49.41 0.91
N ASN A 254 0.63 -50.62 0.43
CA ASN A 254 1.62 -51.40 -0.30
C ASN A 254 1.91 -50.80 -1.69
N GLY A 255 2.81 -51.42 -2.44
CA GLY A 255 3.26 -50.94 -3.75
C GLY A 255 2.20 -50.93 -4.85
N ASN A 256 1.04 -51.59 -4.67
CA ASN A 256 -0.08 -51.51 -5.60
C ASN A 256 -1.00 -50.34 -5.22
N LEU A 257 -0.74 -49.18 -5.81
CA LEU A 257 -1.49 -47.96 -5.56
C LEU A 257 -2.66 -47.77 -6.53
N GLN A 258 -2.66 -48.45 -7.68
CA GLN A 258 -3.61 -48.23 -8.77
C GLN A 258 -5.08 -48.46 -8.39
N GLY A 259 -5.39 -49.60 -7.76
CA GLY A 259 -6.78 -50.02 -7.57
C GLY A 259 -7.56 -50.08 -8.90
N ALA A 260 -8.74 -49.45 -8.97
CA ALA A 260 -9.54 -49.37 -10.18
C ALA A 260 -9.19 -48.17 -11.11
N ALA A 261 -8.14 -47.40 -10.77
CA ALA A 261 -7.74 -46.23 -11.55
C ALA A 261 -6.96 -46.60 -12.82
N ALA A 262 -6.77 -45.62 -13.71
CA ALA A 262 -6.10 -45.82 -15.00
C ALA A 262 -4.63 -46.25 -14.87
N ASN A 263 -3.94 -45.82 -13.82
CA ASN A 263 -2.55 -46.17 -13.54
C ASN A 263 -2.23 -45.97 -12.04
N GLY A 264 -1.04 -46.38 -11.61
CA GLY A 264 -0.56 -46.23 -10.24
C GLY A 264 -0.68 -44.81 -9.68
N PRO A 265 -0.14 -43.76 -10.35
CA PRO A 265 -0.28 -42.37 -9.91
C PRO A 265 -1.73 -41.92 -9.71
N ALA A 266 -2.63 -42.21 -10.65
CA ALA A 266 -4.04 -41.85 -10.53
C ALA A 266 -4.71 -42.54 -9.32
N GLY A 267 -4.37 -43.80 -9.06
CA GLY A 267 -4.84 -44.50 -7.87
C GLY A 267 -4.28 -43.93 -6.57
N ALA A 268 -3.00 -43.52 -6.58
CA ALA A 268 -2.36 -42.84 -5.45
C ALA A 268 -3.01 -41.47 -5.16
N ASP A 269 -3.39 -40.72 -6.20
CA ASP A 269 -4.10 -39.45 -6.04
C ASP A 269 -5.48 -39.65 -5.40
N LEU A 270 -6.23 -40.68 -5.79
CA LEU A 270 -7.50 -41.02 -5.14
C LEU A 270 -7.30 -41.34 -3.66
N LYS A 271 -6.22 -42.04 -3.31
CA LYS A 271 -5.86 -42.31 -1.91
C LYS A 271 -5.56 -41.02 -1.15
N CYS A 272 -4.77 -40.12 -1.73
CA CYS A 272 -4.54 -38.79 -1.15
C CYS A 272 -5.85 -38.02 -0.93
N ASN A 273 -6.76 -38.04 -1.89
CA ASN A 273 -8.01 -37.28 -1.79
C ASN A 273 -9.07 -37.93 -0.87
N ALA A 274 -8.87 -39.19 -0.45
CA ALA A 274 -9.73 -39.89 0.50
C ALA A 274 -9.13 -40.01 1.91
N ASP A 275 -7.87 -39.60 2.10
CA ASP A 275 -7.15 -39.78 3.36
C ASP A 275 -7.65 -38.84 4.47
N ALA A 276 -7.62 -39.33 5.73
CA ALA A 276 -8.10 -38.59 6.89
C ALA A 276 -7.28 -37.34 7.21
N ASN A 277 -6.00 -37.27 6.81
CA ASN A 277 -5.16 -36.07 6.99
C ASN A 277 -5.36 -35.03 5.88
N LYS A 278 -6.18 -35.30 4.85
CA LYS A 278 -6.44 -34.35 3.77
C LYS A 278 -7.10 -33.07 4.31
N PRO A 279 -6.58 -31.88 3.98
CA PRO A 279 -7.27 -30.63 4.28
C PRO A 279 -8.68 -30.56 3.67
N ALA A 280 -9.55 -29.78 4.32
CA ALA A 280 -10.97 -29.64 3.95
C ALA A 280 -11.18 -29.17 2.50
N THR A 281 -10.29 -28.33 1.98
CA THR A 281 -10.31 -27.82 0.61
C THR A 281 -9.16 -28.39 -0.22
N GLY A 282 -9.21 -28.16 -1.53
CA GLY A 282 -8.12 -28.53 -2.45
C GLY A 282 -8.21 -29.96 -2.97
N THR A 283 -7.55 -30.18 -4.10
CA THR A 283 -7.31 -31.50 -4.71
C THR A 283 -5.84 -31.83 -4.62
N TYR A 284 -5.51 -33.09 -4.34
CA TYR A 284 -4.14 -33.50 -4.04
C TYR A 284 -3.63 -34.56 -5.00
N LYS A 285 -2.34 -34.51 -5.32
CA LYS A 285 -1.64 -35.58 -6.03
C LYS A 285 -0.55 -36.19 -5.16
N ALA A 286 -0.29 -37.49 -5.31
CA ALA A 286 0.80 -38.17 -4.65
C ALA A 286 2.16 -37.83 -5.29
N MET A 287 3.14 -37.48 -4.48
CA MET A 287 4.51 -37.15 -4.89
C MET A 287 5.31 -38.44 -5.11
N LEU A 288 5.18 -38.99 -6.33
CA LEU A 288 5.87 -40.18 -6.76
C LEU A 288 6.22 -40.13 -8.25
N THR A 289 7.07 -41.04 -8.69
CA THR A 289 7.49 -41.20 -10.09
C THR A 289 7.24 -42.61 -10.58
N THR A 290 7.14 -42.78 -11.89
CA THR A 290 6.98 -44.09 -12.53
C THR A 290 8.03 -44.31 -13.62
N ASP A 291 8.44 -45.57 -13.76
CA ASP A 291 9.35 -46.06 -14.79
C ASP A 291 8.80 -45.92 -16.21
N ASN A 292 7.48 -46.08 -16.37
CA ASN A 292 6.77 -45.85 -17.63
C ASN A 292 6.54 -44.37 -17.97
N GLY A 293 6.95 -43.43 -17.10
CA GLY A 293 6.84 -42.00 -17.34
C GLY A 293 5.45 -41.39 -17.16
N ALA A 294 4.45 -42.15 -16.70
CA ALA A 294 3.11 -41.62 -16.36
C ALA A 294 3.14 -40.45 -15.37
N ARG A 295 4.10 -40.43 -14.44
CA ARG A 295 4.43 -39.26 -13.61
C ARG A 295 5.93 -39.14 -13.43
N ARG A 296 6.51 -37.98 -13.74
CA ARG A 296 7.95 -37.70 -13.63
C ARG A 296 8.22 -36.19 -13.64
N PRO A 297 9.09 -35.65 -12.75
CA PRO A 297 9.54 -34.27 -12.87
C PRO A 297 10.61 -34.11 -13.94
N CYS A 298 11.70 -34.89 -13.86
CA CYS A 298 12.87 -34.72 -14.74
C CYS A 298 13.22 -36.00 -15.50
N SER A 299 13.61 -35.83 -16.76
CA SER A 299 14.29 -36.83 -17.60
C SER A 299 15.82 -36.67 -17.60
N SER A 300 16.33 -35.52 -17.15
CA SER A 300 17.75 -35.21 -16.96
C SER A 300 18.03 -34.80 -15.50
N ASP A 301 19.30 -34.72 -15.09
CA ASP A 301 19.66 -34.39 -13.71
C ASP A 301 19.17 -32.98 -13.35
N ASN A 302 18.43 -32.87 -12.24
CA ASN A 302 17.84 -31.62 -11.77
C ASN A 302 17.05 -30.84 -12.87
N CYS A 303 16.42 -31.55 -13.81
CA CYS A 303 15.66 -30.95 -14.91
C CYS A 303 16.49 -29.93 -15.72
N GLY A 304 17.67 -30.31 -16.20
CA GLY A 304 18.55 -29.45 -17.00
C GLY A 304 17.92 -28.89 -18.29
N GLY A 305 16.94 -29.60 -18.87
CA GLY A 305 16.07 -29.16 -19.98
C GLY A 305 14.82 -28.39 -19.54
N GLY A 306 14.68 -28.11 -18.24
CA GLY A 306 13.66 -27.25 -17.67
C GLY A 306 12.27 -27.89 -17.55
N VAL A 307 11.24 -27.04 -17.48
CA VAL A 307 9.86 -27.47 -17.17
C VAL A 307 9.26 -28.42 -18.21
N SER A 308 9.77 -28.40 -19.45
CA SER A 308 9.29 -29.26 -20.54
C SER A 308 9.47 -30.76 -20.29
N GLU A 309 10.34 -31.12 -19.35
CA GLU A 309 10.58 -32.51 -18.97
C GLU A 309 9.47 -33.13 -18.10
N ASN A 310 8.66 -32.27 -17.49
CA ASN A 310 7.62 -32.68 -16.56
C ASN A 310 6.53 -33.50 -17.27
N THR A 311 6.10 -34.56 -16.61
CA THR A 311 4.92 -35.34 -16.99
C THR A 311 4.07 -35.54 -15.75
N ASP A 312 2.86 -34.96 -15.74
CA ASP A 312 1.90 -35.00 -14.64
C ASP A 312 2.50 -34.69 -13.25
N TRP A 313 3.42 -33.74 -13.20
CA TRP A 313 4.19 -33.44 -12.00
C TRP A 313 3.40 -32.66 -10.94
N VAL A 314 3.77 -32.82 -9.66
CA VAL A 314 2.98 -32.38 -8.50
C VAL A 314 3.34 -31.00 -7.96
N PHE A 315 4.61 -30.58 -8.08
CA PHE A 315 5.07 -29.27 -7.63
C PHE A 315 5.14 -28.31 -8.81
N GLN A 316 4.55 -27.12 -8.66
CA GLN A 316 4.46 -26.14 -9.73
C GLN A 316 5.29 -24.89 -9.41
N SER A 317 5.83 -24.27 -10.45
CA SER A 317 6.61 -23.03 -10.31
C SER A 317 5.75 -21.88 -9.77
N GLY A 318 6.36 -20.97 -9.03
CA GLY A 318 5.71 -19.79 -8.46
C GLY A 318 4.82 -20.06 -7.26
N ARG A 319 4.72 -21.32 -6.81
CA ARG A 319 3.91 -21.70 -5.65
C ARG A 319 4.75 -21.82 -4.38
N ILE A 320 4.12 -21.46 -3.26
CA ILE A 320 4.67 -21.68 -1.92
C ILE A 320 3.95 -22.87 -1.31
N TYR A 321 4.70 -23.90 -0.95
CA TYR A 321 4.16 -25.09 -0.32
C TYR A 321 4.41 -25.04 1.20
N ILE A 322 3.37 -25.30 1.97
CA ILE A 322 3.37 -25.34 3.44
C ILE A 322 2.91 -26.70 3.94
N ARG A 323 3.34 -27.09 5.14
CA ARG A 323 2.87 -28.30 5.79
C ARG A 323 1.44 -28.11 6.27
N ALA A 324 0.56 -29.06 5.97
CA ALA A 324 -0.85 -28.94 6.28
C ALA A 324 -1.16 -28.90 7.79
N SER A 325 -0.34 -29.55 8.61
CA SER A 325 -0.59 -29.73 10.05
C SER A 325 -0.28 -28.49 10.90
N ASP A 326 0.74 -27.71 10.52
CA ASP A 326 1.26 -26.59 11.32
C ASP A 326 1.56 -25.32 10.51
N SER A 327 1.29 -25.33 9.19
CA SER A 327 1.58 -24.22 8.27
C SER A 327 3.07 -23.85 8.17
N ALA A 328 3.99 -24.72 8.57
CA ALA A 328 5.42 -24.50 8.36
C ALA A 328 5.72 -24.37 6.85
N SER A 329 6.48 -23.33 6.47
CA SER A 329 6.94 -23.16 5.09
C SER A 329 7.88 -24.30 4.72
N LEU A 330 7.49 -25.10 3.72
CA LEU A 330 8.29 -26.24 3.27
C LEU A 330 9.26 -25.79 2.19
N LEU A 331 8.72 -25.35 1.06
CA LEU A 331 9.52 -25.09 -0.13
C LEU A 331 8.81 -24.15 -1.12
N SER A 332 9.60 -23.55 -1.99
CA SER A 332 9.13 -22.88 -3.21
C SER A 332 9.93 -23.44 -4.39
N PRO A 333 9.31 -24.14 -5.35
CA PRO A 333 10.06 -24.78 -6.43
C PRO A 333 10.62 -23.76 -7.42
N ASN A 334 11.66 -24.15 -8.16
CA ASN A 334 12.20 -23.37 -9.27
C ASN A 334 11.24 -23.35 -10.48
N SER A 335 11.70 -22.78 -11.60
CA SER A 335 10.95 -22.74 -12.87
C SER A 335 10.58 -24.12 -13.42
N ALA A 336 11.31 -25.18 -13.06
CA ALA A 336 11.03 -26.55 -13.46
C ALA A 336 10.12 -27.32 -12.48
N GLY A 337 9.70 -26.70 -11.37
CA GLY A 337 8.86 -27.36 -10.37
C GLY A 337 9.62 -28.25 -9.39
N ILE A 338 10.92 -28.04 -9.19
CA ILE A 338 11.76 -28.83 -8.26
C ILE A 338 12.61 -27.98 -7.32
N LEU A 339 13.29 -28.62 -6.36
CA LEU A 339 14.38 -28.03 -5.58
C LEU A 339 15.73 -28.58 -6.06
N PRO A 340 16.61 -27.81 -6.71
CA PRO A 340 17.90 -28.32 -7.18
C PRO A 340 18.72 -28.93 -6.04
N ALA A 341 19.14 -30.19 -6.21
CA ALA A 341 20.03 -30.88 -5.30
C ALA A 341 21.48 -30.78 -5.81
N ASP A 342 22.42 -30.47 -4.91
CA ASP A 342 23.84 -30.52 -5.22
C ASP A 342 24.38 -31.96 -5.29
N GLY A 343 25.64 -32.12 -5.70
CA GLY A 343 26.29 -33.44 -5.80
C GLY A 343 26.34 -34.24 -4.49
N SER A 344 26.11 -33.60 -3.35
CA SER A 344 26.01 -34.24 -2.02
C SER A 344 24.57 -34.54 -1.60
N GLY A 345 23.59 -34.26 -2.47
CA GLY A 345 22.17 -34.46 -2.20
C GLY A 345 21.58 -33.43 -1.24
N ASN A 346 22.16 -32.23 -1.12
CA ASN A 346 21.59 -31.14 -0.33
C ASN A 346 20.89 -30.11 -1.22
N PHE A 347 19.82 -29.52 -0.70
CA PHE A 347 19.13 -28.40 -1.36
C PHE A 347 19.78 -27.09 -0.90
N THR A 348 20.87 -26.69 -1.55
CA THR A 348 21.71 -25.54 -1.12
C THR A 348 21.60 -24.32 -2.04
N THR A 349 20.90 -24.44 -3.16
CA THR A 349 20.78 -23.37 -4.17
C THR A 349 19.80 -22.30 -3.71
N ASN A 350 20.27 -21.08 -3.41
CA ASN A 350 19.38 -19.95 -3.06
C ASN A 350 18.42 -19.59 -4.22
N PRO A 351 17.11 -19.36 -4.02
CA PRO A 351 16.30 -19.48 -2.79
C PRO A 351 15.60 -20.83 -2.60
N TYR A 352 16.05 -21.87 -3.29
CA TYR A 352 15.45 -23.20 -3.35
C TYR A 352 15.96 -24.12 -2.23
N TYR A 353 15.24 -24.05 -1.10
CA TYR A 353 15.50 -24.86 0.08
C TYR A 353 14.27 -25.69 0.47
N LEU A 354 14.51 -26.84 1.10
CA LEU A 354 13.50 -27.51 1.92
C LEU A 354 13.65 -27.00 3.36
N ASN A 355 12.97 -25.89 3.65
CA ASN A 355 13.12 -25.14 4.90
C ASN A 355 12.72 -25.96 6.13
N HIS A 356 11.72 -26.83 5.97
CA HIS A 356 11.30 -27.77 6.99
C HIS A 356 11.02 -29.13 6.36
N SER A 357 11.14 -30.18 7.18
CA SER A 357 10.79 -31.55 6.81
C SER A 357 9.29 -31.68 6.50
N PHE A 358 8.89 -32.69 5.73
CA PHE A 358 7.47 -32.88 5.35
C PHE A 358 6.56 -33.33 6.51
N ASP A 359 7.13 -33.89 7.59
CA ASP A 359 6.42 -34.23 8.83
C ASP A 359 7.32 -33.90 10.04
N SER A 360 6.73 -33.34 11.10
CA SER A 360 7.44 -32.88 12.32
C SER A 360 7.31 -33.86 13.48
N GLY A 361 6.51 -34.92 13.31
CA GLY A 361 6.31 -35.98 14.28
C GLY A 361 7.32 -37.12 14.12
N THR A 362 6.84 -38.35 14.35
CA THR A 362 7.66 -39.55 14.17
C THR A 362 8.08 -39.71 12.71
N THR A 363 9.29 -40.23 12.49
CA THR A 363 9.80 -40.43 11.14
C THR A 363 8.93 -41.46 10.40
N LYS A 364 8.41 -41.04 9.25
CA LYS A 364 7.60 -41.84 8.33
C LYS A 364 8.36 -42.02 7.04
N GLU A 365 8.22 -43.19 6.44
CA GLU A 365 8.67 -43.44 5.08
C GLU A 365 7.47 -43.46 4.13
N TYR A 366 7.60 -42.85 2.96
CA TYR A 366 6.56 -42.79 1.95
C TYR A 366 7.10 -43.15 0.58
N TRP A 367 6.24 -43.74 -0.27
CA TRP A 367 6.60 -44.11 -1.63
C TRP A 367 6.91 -42.90 -2.50
N THR A 368 7.98 -42.98 -3.30
CA THR A 368 8.41 -41.88 -4.17
C THR A 368 8.95 -42.32 -5.53
N GLY A 369 9.72 -43.42 -5.61
CA GLY A 369 10.28 -43.91 -6.88
C GLY A 369 11.50 -43.15 -7.43
N PHE A 370 12.06 -42.17 -6.71
CA PHE A 370 13.19 -41.36 -7.22
C PHE A 370 14.51 -42.11 -7.29
N ALA A 371 15.35 -41.74 -8.25
CA ALA A 371 16.74 -42.17 -8.32
C ALA A 371 17.59 -41.51 -7.23
N GLN A 372 18.71 -42.17 -6.88
CA GLN A 372 19.76 -41.64 -6.00
C GLN A 372 21.05 -41.46 -6.80
N SER A 373 21.97 -40.64 -6.28
CA SER A 373 23.34 -40.41 -6.77
C SER A 373 23.42 -39.94 -8.24
N THR A 374 23.73 -38.66 -8.46
CA THR A 374 23.93 -38.02 -9.79
C THR A 374 22.75 -38.04 -10.78
N ASN A 375 21.60 -38.58 -10.37
CA ASN A 375 20.33 -38.56 -11.12
C ASN A 375 19.21 -37.93 -10.26
N PHE A 376 19.45 -36.76 -9.69
CA PHE A 376 18.49 -36.06 -8.84
C PHE A 376 17.24 -35.68 -9.62
N TRP A 377 16.09 -35.88 -8.97
CA TRP A 377 14.73 -35.68 -9.51
C TRP A 377 14.37 -36.56 -10.72
N GLN A 378 15.17 -37.55 -11.07
CA GLN A 378 14.80 -38.55 -12.08
C GLN A 378 14.12 -39.76 -11.44
N THR A 379 13.36 -40.49 -12.24
CA THR A 379 12.81 -41.81 -11.86
C THR A 379 13.94 -42.82 -11.67
N ALA A 380 13.85 -43.69 -10.66
CA ALA A 380 14.76 -44.83 -10.48
C ALA A 380 14.49 -45.97 -11.49
N THR A 381 14.94 -45.83 -12.73
CA THR A 381 14.66 -46.79 -13.83
C THR A 381 15.58 -48.01 -13.90
N ALA A 382 16.58 -48.11 -13.03
CA ALA A 382 17.54 -49.22 -13.06
C ALA A 382 16.88 -50.60 -12.90
N GLN A 383 15.72 -50.67 -12.25
CA GLN A 383 14.86 -51.86 -12.11
C GLN A 383 13.40 -51.37 -12.09
N PRO A 384 12.46 -52.04 -12.77
CA PRO A 384 11.04 -51.64 -12.76
C PRO A 384 10.42 -51.71 -11.35
N GLU A 385 10.90 -52.62 -10.50
CA GLU A 385 10.45 -52.79 -9.12
C GLU A 385 10.79 -51.59 -8.21
N ASN A 386 11.69 -50.69 -8.63
CA ASN A 386 11.99 -49.45 -7.89
C ASN A 386 10.80 -48.49 -7.80
N SER A 387 9.79 -48.69 -8.66
CA SER A 387 8.50 -48.03 -8.58
C SER A 387 7.36 -49.05 -8.36
N CYS A 388 7.68 -50.27 -7.93
CA CYS A 388 6.71 -51.37 -7.87
C CYS A 388 5.95 -51.55 -9.19
N SER A 389 6.71 -51.56 -10.30
CA SER A 389 6.23 -51.67 -11.68
C SER A 389 5.16 -50.62 -11.98
N GLY A 390 5.50 -49.34 -11.82
CA GLY A 390 4.56 -48.22 -12.00
C GLY A 390 3.45 -48.16 -10.95
N TRP A 391 3.72 -48.66 -9.74
CA TRP A 391 2.83 -48.75 -8.57
C TRP A 391 1.60 -49.61 -8.80
N THR A 392 1.78 -50.73 -9.51
CA THR A 392 0.69 -51.65 -9.89
C THR A 392 0.81 -53.03 -9.23
N THR A 393 1.92 -53.32 -8.54
CA THR A 393 2.14 -54.60 -7.87
C THR A 393 2.45 -54.44 -6.38
N ASN A 394 1.93 -55.38 -5.60
CA ASN A 394 2.24 -55.57 -4.18
C ASN A 394 2.99 -56.88 -3.93
N ALA A 395 3.60 -57.46 -4.97
CA ALA A 395 4.38 -58.68 -4.85
C ALA A 395 5.60 -58.46 -3.94
N THR A 396 6.00 -59.50 -3.21
CA THR A 396 7.25 -59.46 -2.45
C THR A 396 8.42 -59.35 -3.41
N THR A 397 9.28 -58.36 -3.21
CA THR A 397 10.48 -58.15 -4.03
C THR A 397 11.69 -58.79 -3.36
N SER A 398 12.43 -59.63 -4.09
CA SER A 398 13.66 -60.25 -3.61
C SER A 398 14.80 -60.07 -4.63
N PRO A 399 15.96 -59.50 -4.24
CA PRO A 399 16.22 -58.92 -2.93
C PRO A 399 15.40 -57.65 -2.69
N THR A 400 15.06 -57.37 -1.43
CA THR A 400 14.28 -56.17 -1.01
C THR A 400 14.86 -54.86 -1.56
N SER A 401 16.18 -54.81 -1.75
CA SER A 401 16.90 -53.66 -2.31
C SER A 401 16.46 -53.26 -3.71
N ASN A 402 15.77 -54.14 -4.46
CA ASN A 402 15.25 -53.84 -5.79
C ASN A 402 13.84 -53.28 -5.78
N GLY A 403 13.14 -53.31 -4.64
CA GLY A 403 11.77 -52.83 -4.56
C GLY A 403 11.66 -51.30 -4.52
N GLY A 404 10.42 -50.84 -4.28
CA GLY A 404 10.02 -49.44 -4.34
C GLY A 404 10.95 -48.49 -3.59
N ARG A 405 11.18 -47.30 -4.15
CA ARG A 405 11.95 -46.25 -3.47
C ARG A 405 11.06 -45.43 -2.56
N VAL A 406 11.60 -45.08 -1.40
CA VAL A 406 10.92 -44.25 -0.39
C VAL A 406 11.70 -42.99 -0.08
N GLY A 407 10.99 -41.97 0.40
CA GLY A 407 11.54 -40.78 1.05
C GLY A 407 11.38 -40.83 2.57
N SER A 408 12.09 -39.96 3.29
CA SER A 408 12.02 -39.82 4.76
C SER A 408 11.31 -38.53 5.15
N SER A 409 10.32 -38.60 6.03
CA SER A 409 9.50 -37.42 6.40
C SER A 409 10.21 -36.39 7.28
N SER A 410 11.29 -36.79 7.97
CA SER A 410 12.06 -35.96 8.91
C SER A 410 13.30 -35.33 8.30
N SER A 411 13.59 -35.60 7.02
CA SER A 411 14.76 -35.07 6.32
C SER A 411 14.45 -33.73 5.64
N THR A 412 15.48 -32.88 5.54
CA THR A 412 15.44 -31.58 4.83
C THR A 412 16.41 -31.52 3.64
N ASN A 413 17.03 -32.64 3.28
CA ASN A 413 17.86 -32.80 2.09
C ASN A 413 17.20 -33.82 1.14
N TYR A 414 17.93 -34.28 0.11
CA TYR A 414 17.37 -35.19 -0.89
C TYR A 414 16.92 -36.54 -0.32
N ALA A 415 17.32 -36.92 0.91
CA ALA A 415 16.75 -38.07 1.62
C ALA A 415 15.24 -37.93 1.88
N ALA A 416 14.70 -36.71 1.87
CA ALA A 416 13.26 -36.47 1.87
C ALA A 416 12.58 -37.11 0.66
N LEU A 417 13.24 -37.18 -0.49
CA LEU A 417 12.69 -37.78 -1.70
C LEU A 417 13.19 -39.20 -1.90
N ARG A 418 14.41 -39.50 -1.47
CA ARG A 418 15.07 -40.78 -1.70
C ARG A 418 16.00 -41.20 -0.56
N ASN A 419 15.55 -42.13 0.28
CA ASN A 419 16.27 -42.61 1.47
C ASN A 419 16.68 -44.09 1.35
N GLY A 420 17.97 -44.40 1.54
CA GLY A 420 18.49 -45.77 1.73
C GLY A 420 18.36 -46.71 0.53
N SER A 421 18.12 -48.01 0.75
CA SER A 421 17.84 -49.02 -0.30
C SER A 421 16.34 -49.11 -0.62
N GLY A 422 15.95 -49.98 -1.56
CA GLY A 422 14.54 -50.28 -1.86
C GLY A 422 13.78 -50.90 -0.69
N ARG A 423 12.45 -50.87 -0.77
CA ARG A 423 11.53 -51.58 0.11
C ARG A 423 10.72 -52.59 -0.69
N SER A 424 10.41 -53.75 -0.11
CA SER A 424 9.57 -54.74 -0.78
C SER A 424 8.21 -54.13 -1.11
N CYS A 425 7.70 -54.37 -2.32
CA CYS A 425 6.42 -53.82 -2.75
C CYS A 425 5.22 -54.41 -1.97
N SER A 426 5.40 -55.51 -1.24
CA SER A 426 4.40 -56.06 -0.33
C SER A 426 4.27 -55.31 1.00
N THR A 427 5.23 -54.46 1.36
CA THR A 427 5.23 -53.71 2.63
C THR A 427 4.46 -52.39 2.49
N SER A 428 3.76 -51.97 3.55
CA SER A 428 2.96 -50.74 3.53
C SER A 428 3.74 -49.51 4.01
N TYR A 429 3.66 -48.43 3.25
CA TYR A 429 4.27 -47.11 3.52
C TYR A 429 3.29 -45.97 3.28
N TYR A 430 3.61 -44.77 3.76
CA TYR A 430 2.75 -43.60 3.58
C TYR A 430 2.82 -43.05 2.14
N LEU A 431 2.00 -42.04 1.84
CA LEU A 431 2.13 -41.20 0.65
C LEU A 431 2.37 -39.75 1.07
N LEU A 432 3.17 -39.02 0.29
CA LEU A 432 3.27 -37.56 0.40
C LEU A 432 2.30 -36.95 -0.61
N CYS A 433 1.34 -36.17 -0.14
CA CYS A 433 0.25 -35.62 -0.94
C CYS A 433 0.40 -34.10 -1.07
N VAL A 434 0.34 -33.59 -2.29
CA VAL A 434 0.64 -32.20 -2.66
C VAL A 434 -0.58 -31.55 -3.32
N GLU A 435 -1.01 -30.40 -2.80
CA GLU A 435 -2.14 -29.64 -3.35
C GLU A 435 -1.86 -29.11 -4.76
N GLN A 436 -2.89 -29.16 -5.61
CA GLN A 436 -2.83 -28.83 -7.04
C GLN A 436 -3.46 -27.51 -7.42
#